data_AF-A0A9E3LNS8-F1
#
_entry.id   AF-A0A9E3LNS8-F1
#
_cell.length_a   1.000
_cell.length_b   1.000
_cell.length_c   1.000
_cell.angle_alpha   90.00
_cell.angle_beta   90.00
_cell.angle_gamma   90.00
#
_symmetry.space_group_name_H-M   'P 1'
#
loop_
_entity.id
_entity.type
_entity.pdbx_description
1 polymer ?
#
loop_
_entity_poly.entity_id
_entity_poly.type
_entity_poly.pdbx_seq_one_letter_code
_entity_poly.pdbx_strand_id
1 'polypeptide(L)'
;MATADVTKPETGGIAADRLRSIVDRIERLEEERKALGNDIKDIYSEAKSAGFDVKVLRQLIRIRKQEPAEVEEIETLLDVYRRALGM
;
A
#
# COMPACT_ATOMS: atom_id res chain seq x y z
N MET A 1 -8.09 49.30 -32.29
CA MET A 1 -6.82 48.86 -31.69
C MET A 1 -7.18 48.01 -30.49
N ALA A 2 -7.07 46.69 -30.62
CA ALA A 2 -7.52 45.72 -29.62
C ALA A 2 -6.37 45.43 -28.65
N THR A 3 -6.58 45.66 -27.36
CA THR A 3 -5.78 45.06 -26.29
C THR A 3 -6.75 44.27 -25.43
N ALA A 4 -6.84 42.97 -25.73
CA ALA A 4 -7.43 42.00 -24.82
C ALA A 4 -6.52 41.92 -23.60
N ASP A 5 -6.94 42.54 -22.51
CA ASP A 5 -6.38 42.27 -21.20
C ASP A 5 -6.78 40.84 -20.84
N VAL A 6 -5.80 39.95 -20.93
CA VAL A 6 -5.94 38.54 -20.63
C VAL A 6 -6.32 38.43 -19.16
N THR A 7 -7.57 38.05 -18.90
CA THR A 7 -8.05 37.60 -17.59
C THR A 7 -7.12 36.50 -17.08
N LYS A 8 -6.13 36.89 -16.28
CA LYS A 8 -5.38 35.96 -15.44
C LYS A 8 -6.38 35.49 -14.40
N PRO A 9 -6.72 34.19 -14.32
CA PRO A 9 -7.64 33.75 -13.29
C PRO A 9 -6.96 34.04 -11.95
N GLU A 10 -7.57 34.92 -11.17
CA GLU A 10 -7.24 35.17 -9.78
C GLU A 10 -7.57 33.87 -9.00
N THR A 11 -6.73 32.85 -9.13
CA THR A 11 -6.62 31.76 -8.14
C THR A 11 -5.97 32.30 -6.86
N GLY A 12 -6.41 33.49 -6.44
CA GLY A 12 -5.73 34.41 -5.55
C GLY A 12 -5.73 33.90 -4.11
N GLY A 13 -4.54 33.63 -3.60
CA GLY A 13 -4.23 33.45 -2.18
C GLY A 13 -4.82 32.19 -1.55
N ILE A 14 -6.09 32.23 -1.16
CA ILE A 14 -6.71 31.23 -0.26
C ILE A 14 -6.79 29.84 -0.89
N ALA A 15 -7.12 29.78 -2.19
CA ALA A 15 -7.15 28.50 -2.92
C ALA A 15 -5.74 27.90 -3.08
N ALA A 16 -4.72 28.74 -3.28
CA ALA A 16 -3.34 28.31 -3.40
C ALA A 16 -2.77 27.86 -2.05
N ASP A 17 -3.09 28.53 -0.93
CA ASP A 17 -2.64 28.15 0.41
C ASP A 17 -3.29 26.86 0.89
N ARG A 18 -4.58 26.67 0.60
CA ARG A 18 -5.26 25.39 0.88
C ARG A 18 -4.67 24.24 0.07
N LEU A 19 -4.38 24.48 -1.21
CA LEU A 19 -3.73 23.48 -2.07
C LEU A 19 -2.33 23.14 -1.54
N ARG A 20 -1.50 24.13 -1.19
CA ARG A 20 -0.18 23.93 -0.61
C ARG A 20 -0.26 23.10 0.67
N SER A 21 -1.17 23.44 1.58
CA SER A 21 -1.38 22.67 2.82
C SER A 21 -1.76 21.20 2.56
N ILE A 22 -2.58 20.92 1.54
CA ILE A 22 -2.93 19.54 1.16
C ILE A 22 -1.71 18.80 0.61
N VAL A 23 -0.95 19.45 -0.29
CA VAL A 23 0.27 18.87 -0.89
C VAL A 23 1.30 18.55 0.18
N ASP A 24 1.65 19.52 1.05
CA ASP A 24 2.66 19.34 2.10
C ASP A 24 2.30 18.17 3.04
N ARG A 25 1.01 18.04 3.39
CA ARG A 25 0.53 16.93 4.23
C ARG A 25 0.64 15.58 3.52
N ILE A 26 0.37 15.53 2.21
CA ILE A 26 0.51 14.30 1.42
C ILE A 26 1.98 13.93 1.29
N GLU A 27 2.85 14.87 0.95
CA GLU A 27 4.30 14.62 0.81
C GLU A 27 4.92 14.09 2.09
N ARG A 28 4.55 14.67 3.24
CA ARG A 28 4.97 14.14 4.54
C ARG A 28 4.50 12.69 4.75
N LEU A 29 3.23 12.38 4.45
CA LEU A 29 2.71 11.01 4.58
C LEU A 29 3.36 10.03 3.59
N GLU A 30 3.74 10.50 2.40
CA GLU A 30 4.50 9.74 1.40
C GLU A 30 5.90 9.39 1.92
N GLU A 31 6.59 10.35 2.55
CA GLU A 31 7.89 10.13 3.19
C GLU A 31 7.79 9.14 4.36
N GLU A 32 6.80 9.31 5.25
CA GLU A 32 6.55 8.38 6.36
C GLU A 32 6.25 6.97 5.84
N ARG A 33 5.41 6.83 4.80
CA ARG A 33 5.12 5.53 4.18
C ARG A 33 6.36 4.91 3.55
N LYS A 34 7.23 5.71 2.92
CA LYS A 34 8.49 5.23 2.34
C LYS A 34 9.44 4.72 3.43
N ALA A 35 9.57 5.44 4.55
CA ALA A 35 10.36 5.00 5.69
C ALA A 35 9.86 3.66 6.24
N LEU A 36 8.56 3.55 6.52
CA LEU A 36 7.93 2.29 6.95
C LEU A 36 8.12 1.15 5.94
N GLY A 37 8.07 1.45 4.64
CA GLY A 37 8.33 0.47 3.58
C GLY A 37 9.77 -0.05 3.60
N ASN A 38 10.74 0.80 3.93
CA ASN A 38 12.14 0.38 4.09
C ASN A 38 12.31 -0.48 5.34
N ASP A 39 11.73 -0.09 6.47
CA ASP A 39 11.79 -0.88 7.72
C ASP A 39 11.23 -2.30 7.51
N ILE A 40 10.09 -2.42 6.81
CA ILE A 40 9.50 -3.72 6.46
C ILE A 40 10.46 -4.54 5.58
N LYS A 41 11.15 -3.90 4.62
CA LYS A 41 12.10 -4.57 3.74
C LYS A 41 13.33 -5.07 4.53
N ASP A 42 13.79 -4.32 5.50
CA ASP A 42 14.92 -4.70 6.35
C ASP A 42 14.55 -5.89 7.24
N ILE A 43 13.34 -5.92 7.80
CA ILE A 43 12.82 -7.08 8.55
C ILE A 43 12.74 -8.34 7.67
N TYR A 44 12.27 -8.22 6.42
CA TYR A 44 12.30 -9.37 5.50
C TYR A 44 13.72 -9.83 5.16
N SER A 45 14.68 -8.91 5.12
CA SER A 45 16.09 -9.21 4.85
C SER A 45 16.76 -9.90 6.05
N GLU A 46 16.40 -9.48 7.28
CA GLU A 46 16.78 -10.16 8.52
C GLU A 46 16.19 -11.58 8.56
N ALA A 47 14.90 -11.73 8.30
CA ALA A 47 14.23 -13.04 8.27
C ALA A 47 14.90 -13.99 7.25
N LYS A 48 15.29 -13.47 6.07
CA LYS A 48 16.05 -14.24 5.08
C LYS A 48 17.41 -14.68 5.62
N SER A 49 18.14 -13.78 6.28
CA SER A 49 19.44 -14.08 6.88
C SER A 49 19.34 -15.10 8.02
N ALA A 50 18.21 -15.10 8.74
CA ALA A 50 17.88 -16.09 9.76
C ALA A 50 17.40 -17.44 9.18
N GLY A 51 17.28 -17.59 7.86
CA GLY A 51 16.94 -18.85 7.19
C GLY A 51 15.46 -19.04 6.87
N PHE A 52 14.61 -18.02 7.03
CA PHE A 52 13.19 -18.11 6.68
C PHE A 52 12.94 -17.82 5.19
N ASP A 53 11.95 -18.51 4.60
CA ASP A 53 11.49 -18.21 3.24
C ASP A 53 10.58 -16.97 3.22
N VAL A 54 11.07 -15.89 2.61
CA VAL A 54 10.38 -14.60 2.51
C VAL A 54 9.06 -14.69 1.72
N LYS A 55 8.96 -15.57 0.72
CA LYS A 55 7.71 -15.74 -0.05
C LYS A 55 6.63 -16.36 0.82
N VAL A 56 6.98 -17.37 1.61
CA VAL A 56 6.07 -18.02 2.56
C VAL A 56 5.63 -17.02 3.64
N LEU A 57 6.54 -16.22 4.20
CA LEU A 57 6.19 -15.19 5.18
C LEU A 57 5.21 -14.15 4.63
N ARG A 58 5.39 -13.69 3.38
CA ARG A 58 4.45 -12.77 2.72
C ARG A 58 3.06 -13.39 2.56
N GLN A 59 2.99 -14.67 2.20
CA GLN A 59 1.74 -15.40 2.12
C GLN A 59 1.08 -15.52 3.50
N LEU A 60 1.84 -15.87 4.53
CA LEU A 60 1.35 -15.97 5.91
C LEU A 60 0.77 -14.63 6.39
N ILE A 61 1.46 -13.51 6.15
CA ILE A 61 0.96 -12.17 6.51
C ILE A 61 -0.33 -11.83 5.77
N ARG A 62 -0.48 -12.22 4.49
CA ARG A 62 -1.73 -12.03 3.73
C ARG A 62 -2.87 -12.87 4.30
N ILE A 63 -2.61 -14.12 4.71
CA ILE A 63 -3.61 -14.98 5.35
C ILE A 63 -4.04 -14.38 6.68
N ARG A 64 -3.09 -13.92 7.52
CA ARG A 64 -3.38 -13.29 8.82
C ARG A 64 -4.19 -11.99 8.76
N LYS A 65 -4.36 -11.39 7.58
CA LYS A 65 -5.18 -10.19 7.37
C LYS A 65 -6.63 -10.49 7.01
N GLN A 66 -6.95 -11.75 6.71
CA GLN A 66 -8.30 -12.20 6.36
C GLN A 66 -9.08 -12.60 7.61
N GLU A 67 -10.41 -12.70 7.49
CA GLU A 67 -11.25 -13.20 8.57
C GLU A 67 -10.96 -14.70 8.80
N PRO A 68 -10.82 -15.17 10.05
CA PRO A 68 -10.50 -16.58 10.33
C PRO A 68 -11.48 -17.58 9.69
N ALA A 69 -12.77 -17.26 9.66
CA ALA A 69 -13.80 -18.13 9.09
C ALA A 69 -13.66 -18.26 7.56
N GLU A 70 -13.37 -17.15 6.86
CA GLU A 70 -13.12 -17.17 5.41
C GLU A 70 -11.88 -17.99 5.06
N VAL A 71 -10.82 -17.87 5.88
CA VAL A 71 -9.59 -18.65 5.69
C VAL A 71 -9.87 -20.14 5.83
N GLU A 72 -10.60 -20.55 6.88
CA GLU A 72 -10.95 -21.96 7.13
C GLU A 72 -11.82 -22.55 6.02
N GLU A 73 -12.79 -21.79 5.52
CA GLU A 73 -13.63 -22.20 4.38
C GLU A 73 -12.78 -22.44 3.13
N ILE A 74 -11.89 -21.50 2.78
CA ILE A 74 -11.01 -21.61 1.62
C ILE A 74 -10.04 -22.78 1.76
N GLU A 75 -9.45 -22.98 2.94
CA GLU A 75 -8.54 -24.09 3.21
C GLU A 75 -9.24 -25.44 3.07
N THR A 76 -10.49 -25.55 3.56
CA THR A 76 -11.33 -26.74 3.40
C THR A 76 -11.61 -27.04 1.93
N LEU A 77 -12.00 -26.03 1.15
CA LEU A 77 -12.27 -26.19 -0.28
C LEU A 77 -11.00 -26.55 -1.07
N LEU A 78 -9.86 -25.94 -0.74
CA LEU A 78 -8.58 -26.26 -1.37
C LEU A 78 -8.17 -27.71 -1.12
N ASP A 79 -8.37 -28.21 0.10
CA ASP A 79 -8.09 -29.60 0.45
C ASP A 79 -8.98 -30.58 -0.33
N VAL A 80 -10.27 -30.29 -0.45
CA VAL A 80 -11.20 -31.08 -1.30
C VAL A 80 -10.74 -31.11 -2.76
N TYR A 81 -10.36 -29.96 -3.33
CA TYR A 81 -9.92 -29.88 -4.72
C TYR A 81 -8.57 -30.54 -4.95
N ARG A 82 -7.62 -30.45 -4.00
CA ARG A 82 -6.34 -31.15 -4.08
C ARG A 82 -6.54 -32.66 -4.12
N ARG A 83 -7.36 -33.20 -3.21
CA ARG A 83 -7.71 -34.63 -3.20
C ARG A 83 -8.34 -35.07 -4.52
N ALA A 84 -9.27 -34.28 -5.06
CA ALA A 84 -9.91 -34.58 -6.34
C ALA A 84 -8.92 -34.59 -7.52
N LEU A 85 -7.86 -33.79 -7.45
CA LEU A 85 -6.79 -33.73 -8.45
C LEU A 85 -5.62 -34.69 -8.16
N GLY A 86 -5.64 -35.43 -7.04
CA GLY A 86 -4.55 -36.32 -6.63
C GLY A 86 -3.26 -35.59 -6.21
N MET A 87 -3.39 -34.35 -5.72
CA MET A 87 -2.29 -33.55 -5.16
C MET A 87 -2.19 -33.65 -3.64
#